data_AF-A0A814LTS6-F1
#
_entry.id   AF-A0A814LTS6-F1
#
_cell.length_a   1.000
_cell.length_b   1.000
_cell.length_c   1.000
_cell.angle_alpha   90.00
_cell.angle_beta   90.00
_cell.angle_gamma   90.00
#
_symmetry.space_group_name_H-M   'P 1'
#
loop_
_entity.id
_entity.type
_entity.pdbx_description
1 polymer ?
#
loop_
_entity_poly.entity_id
_entity_poly.type
_entity_poly.pdbx_seq_one_letter_code
_entity_poly.pdbx_strand_id
1 'polypeptide(L)'
;MSKNSKPTNTNKSLVAKAYENQIIVKNSDGEYAPIGYTKREIKPADKAELVSVARAMNQDDFEPRVRKLFNAEAIAAEQAIQSGLYVGYRCPEFTWDCIRVNDNHKCFCGHLLNDHEKFDGKKYMLPCHQCKCKRYSFIPSRPEDVGEFWFARRRDFDVSTYRVKCKCKHAHDKHDPVMMNCKEKACGCRMFNSDFLCAACDQHWEKHETFFETLKERKEKKLPYGENYRPFNEMQELKQVLYDEEDQILPIDAPNRQQESRAIGYSKSPVKQSPRPPMRR
;
A
#
# COMPACT_ATOMS: atom_id res chain seq x y z
N MET A 1 -63.44 30.94 33.25
CA MET A 1 -63.57 29.96 32.14
C MET A 1 -62.23 29.93 31.41
N SER A 2 -61.33 29.00 31.75
CA SER A 2 -60.97 27.81 30.94
C SER A 2 -60.71 28.18 29.46
N LYS A 3 -59.51 28.00 28.88
CA LYS A 3 -58.70 26.77 28.86
C LYS A 3 -57.23 27.09 28.55
N ASN A 4 -56.33 26.43 29.30
CA ASN A 4 -54.94 26.18 28.94
C ASN A 4 -54.91 25.21 27.74
N SER A 5 -54.41 25.62 26.58
CA SER A 5 -54.06 24.69 25.50
C SER A 5 -52.54 24.57 25.41
N LYS A 6 -52.01 23.43 25.88
CA LYS A 6 -50.61 23.04 25.67
C LYS A 6 -50.37 22.74 24.18
N PRO A 7 -49.20 23.09 23.62
CA PRO A 7 -48.85 22.72 22.25
C PRO A 7 -48.59 21.22 22.15
N THR A 8 -49.27 20.55 21.22
CA THR A 8 -49.10 19.14 20.88
C THR A 8 -47.82 18.95 20.06
N ASN A 9 -46.87 18.21 20.61
CA ASN A 9 -45.61 17.84 19.97
C ASN A 9 -45.82 16.64 19.04
N THR A 10 -45.96 16.88 17.73
CA THR A 10 -46.06 15.82 16.72
C THR A 10 -44.86 15.84 15.78
N ASN A 11 -43.70 15.43 16.30
CA ASN A 11 -42.58 14.98 15.47
C ASN A 11 -42.07 13.63 15.98
N LYS A 12 -42.89 12.58 15.80
CA LYS A 12 -42.40 11.20 15.97
C LYS A 12 -41.45 10.86 14.81
N SER A 13 -40.27 10.37 15.17
CA SER A 13 -39.24 9.88 14.25
C SER A 13 -39.82 8.93 13.20
N LEU A 14 -39.29 8.99 11.97
CA LEU A 14 -39.66 8.10 10.86
C LEU A 14 -39.53 6.61 11.25
N VAL A 15 -38.57 6.28 12.11
CA VAL A 15 -38.37 4.92 12.63
C VAL A 15 -39.53 4.49 13.53
N ALA A 16 -40.03 5.39 14.39
CA ALA A 16 -41.18 5.10 15.25
C ALA A 16 -42.46 4.88 14.43
N LYS A 17 -42.66 5.66 13.36
CA LYS A 17 -43.79 5.47 12.44
C LYS A 17 -43.69 4.15 11.67
N ALA A 18 -42.50 3.77 11.22
CA ALA A 18 -42.28 2.50 10.51
C ALA A 18 -42.48 1.28 11.43
N TYR A 19 -42.10 1.39 12.71
CA TYR A 19 -42.34 0.36 13.72
C TYR A 19 -43.83 0.25 14.09
N GLU A 20 -44.51 1.38 14.33
CA GLU A 20 -45.96 1.41 14.61
C GLU A 20 -46.79 0.85 13.45
N ASN A 21 -46.37 1.10 12.20
CA ASN A 21 -47.01 0.56 11.00
C ASN A 21 -46.58 -0.88 10.65
N GLN A 22 -45.86 -1.57 11.54
CA GLN A 22 -45.41 -2.95 11.36
C GLN A 22 -44.64 -3.18 10.05
N ILE A 23 -43.82 -2.22 9.63
CA ILE A 23 -42.95 -2.38 8.45
C ILE A 23 -41.58 -2.94 8.88
N ILE A 24 -41.17 -2.63 10.11
CA ILE A 24 -39.92 -3.09 10.73
C ILE A 24 -40.18 -3.70 12.09
N VAL A 25 -39.38 -4.70 12.46
CA VAL A 25 -39.35 -5.33 13.78
C VAL A 25 -37.97 -5.12 14.41
N LYS A 26 -37.91 -5.17 15.73
CA LYS A 26 -36.63 -5.12 16.45
C LYS A 26 -36.14 -6.56 16.66
N ASN A 27 -34.97 -6.87 16.14
CA ASN A 27 -34.35 -8.19 16.28
C ASN A 27 -33.81 -8.40 17.70
N SER A 28 -33.38 -9.63 18.03
CA SER A 28 -32.75 -9.98 19.32
C SER A 28 -31.59 -9.07 19.69
N ASP A 29 -30.85 -8.58 18.70
CA ASP A 29 -29.67 -7.73 18.86
C ASP A 29 -30.02 -6.24 19.03
N GLY A 30 -31.31 -5.92 19.04
CA GLY A 30 -31.81 -4.56 19.22
C GLY A 30 -31.84 -3.69 17.96
N GLU A 31 -31.50 -4.26 16.79
CA GLU A 31 -31.55 -3.58 15.49
C GLU A 31 -32.95 -3.65 14.85
N TYR A 32 -33.35 -2.63 14.09
CA TYR A 32 -34.60 -2.66 13.32
C TYR A 32 -34.37 -3.33 11.95
N ALA A 33 -35.15 -4.37 11.63
CA ALA A 33 -35.12 -5.07 10.36
C ALA A 33 -36.53 -5.17 9.74
N PRO A 34 -36.66 -5.17 8.40
CA PRO A 34 -37.95 -5.41 7.75
C PRO A 34 -38.56 -6.77 8.13
N ILE A 35 -39.88 -6.82 8.23
CA ILE A 35 -40.60 -8.06 8.54
C ILE A 35 -40.31 -9.11 7.46
N GLY A 36 -39.88 -10.30 7.88
CA GLY A 36 -39.53 -11.42 6.99
C GLY A 36 -38.09 -11.43 6.48
N TYR A 37 -37.27 -10.44 6.83
CA TYR A 37 -35.86 -10.41 6.45
C TYR A 37 -35.00 -11.22 7.43
N THR A 38 -34.62 -12.44 7.04
CA THR A 38 -33.58 -13.20 7.75
C THR A 38 -32.20 -12.78 7.25
N LYS A 39 -31.44 -12.05 8.08
CA LYS A 39 -30.03 -11.75 7.79
C LYS A 39 -29.27 -13.07 7.70
N ARG A 40 -28.68 -13.37 6.55
CA ARG A 40 -27.77 -14.52 6.42
C ARG A 40 -26.59 -14.29 7.36
N GLU A 41 -26.33 -15.21 8.26
CA GLU A 41 -25.13 -15.15 9.11
C GLU A 41 -23.90 -15.22 8.21
N ILE A 42 -23.17 -14.10 8.12
CA ILE A 42 -21.88 -14.06 7.46
C ILE A 42 -20.86 -14.56 8.48
N LYS A 43 -20.51 -15.85 8.39
CA LYS A 43 -19.37 -16.39 9.13
C LYS A 43 -18.08 -15.85 8.48
N PRO A 44 -17.23 -15.08 9.19
CA PRO A 44 -15.93 -14.70 8.67
C PRO A 44 -15.13 -15.95 8.30
N ALA A 45 -14.36 -15.92 7.21
CA ALA A 45 -13.49 -17.04 6.86
C ALA A 45 -12.37 -17.18 7.90
N ASP A 46 -12.13 -18.39 8.40
CA ASP A 46 -11.09 -18.69 9.42
C ASP A 46 -9.67 -18.38 8.93
N LYS A 47 -9.47 -18.38 7.61
CA LYS A 47 -8.31 -17.81 6.92
C LYS A 47 -8.86 -17.02 5.75
N ALA A 48 -8.63 -15.71 5.75
CA ALA A 48 -8.79 -14.98 4.51
C ALA A 48 -7.70 -15.50 3.58
N GLU A 49 -8.06 -16.32 2.58
CA GLU A 49 -7.16 -16.65 1.49
C GLU A 49 -6.96 -15.41 0.61
N LEU A 50 -6.37 -14.36 1.18
CA LEU A 50 -6.22 -13.05 0.55
C LEU A 50 -5.47 -13.16 -0.76
N VAL A 51 -4.46 -14.04 -0.81
CA VAL A 51 -3.67 -14.30 -2.02
C VAL A 51 -4.50 -15.01 -3.08
N SER A 52 -5.28 -16.04 -2.72
CA SER A 52 -6.11 -16.77 -3.70
C SER A 52 -7.25 -15.88 -4.23
N VAL A 53 -7.89 -15.10 -3.36
CA VAL A 53 -8.89 -14.09 -3.74
C VAL A 53 -8.28 -13.01 -4.63
N ALA A 54 -7.12 -12.47 -4.26
CA ALA A 54 -6.44 -11.46 -5.05
C ALA A 54 -6.00 -12.00 -6.42
N ARG A 55 -5.51 -13.25 -6.48
CA ARG A 55 -5.24 -13.96 -7.74
C ARG A 55 -6.51 -14.14 -8.56
N ALA A 56 -7.63 -14.55 -7.96
CA ALA A 56 -8.89 -14.70 -8.68
C ALA A 56 -9.43 -13.37 -9.24
N MET A 57 -9.26 -12.26 -8.49
CA MET A 57 -9.71 -10.93 -8.89
C MET A 57 -8.83 -10.30 -9.99
N ASN A 58 -7.52 -10.58 -9.99
CA ASN A 58 -6.57 -9.98 -10.93
C ASN A 58 -6.14 -10.94 -12.05
N GLN A 59 -6.44 -12.23 -11.95
CA GLN A 59 -6.12 -13.27 -12.92
C GLN A 59 -4.64 -13.22 -13.34
N ASP A 60 -4.38 -13.19 -14.65
CA ASP A 60 -3.02 -13.10 -15.21
C ASP A 60 -2.30 -11.78 -14.89
N ASP A 61 -3.01 -10.73 -14.45
CA ASP A 61 -2.39 -9.47 -14.06
C ASP A 61 -1.88 -9.47 -12.60
N PHE A 62 -2.16 -10.52 -11.82
CA PHE A 62 -1.81 -10.53 -10.39
C PHE A 62 -0.30 -10.39 -10.15
N GLU A 63 0.50 -11.32 -10.70
CA GLU A 63 1.94 -11.36 -10.45
C GLU A 63 2.67 -10.12 -11.03
N PRO A 64 2.38 -9.66 -12.26
CA PRO A 64 2.99 -8.45 -12.81
C PRO A 64 2.67 -7.19 -12.00
N ARG A 65 1.44 -7.06 -11.47
CA ARG A 65 1.05 -5.92 -10.63
C ARG A 65 1.78 -5.92 -9.29
N VAL A 66 1.87 -7.07 -8.63
CA VAL A 66 2.60 -7.21 -7.36
C VAL A 66 4.08 -6.91 -7.57
N ARG A 67 4.71 -7.46 -8.62
CA ARG A 67 6.10 -7.14 -8.99
C ARG A 67 6.27 -5.65 -9.21
N LYS A 68 5.47 -5.03 -10.08
CA LYS A 68 5.55 -3.59 -10.34
C LYS A 68 5.47 -2.74 -9.07
N LEU A 69 4.60 -3.12 -8.14
CA LEU A 69 4.38 -2.37 -6.90
C LEU A 69 5.57 -2.46 -5.94
N PHE A 70 6.04 -3.69 -5.68
CA PHE A 70 7.02 -3.98 -4.63
C PHE A 70 8.46 -4.10 -5.12
N ASN A 71 8.72 -4.07 -6.43
CA ASN A 71 10.09 -4.20 -6.97
C ASN A 71 11.05 -3.14 -6.41
N ALA A 72 10.59 -1.90 -6.21
CA ALA A 72 11.42 -0.86 -5.60
C ALA A 72 11.86 -1.22 -4.18
N GLU A 73 10.96 -1.80 -3.38
CA GLU A 73 11.27 -2.27 -2.03
C GLU A 73 12.11 -3.55 -2.02
N ALA A 74 11.91 -4.44 -2.99
CA ALA A 74 12.75 -5.63 -3.16
C ALA A 74 14.19 -5.23 -3.49
N ILE A 75 14.39 -4.30 -4.42
CA ILE A 75 15.71 -3.73 -4.74
C ILE A 75 16.32 -3.06 -3.51
N ALA A 76 15.54 -2.28 -2.75
CA ALA A 76 16.01 -1.65 -1.51
C ALA A 76 16.45 -2.69 -0.47
N ALA A 77 15.72 -3.80 -0.36
CA ALA A 77 16.07 -4.89 0.55
C ALA A 77 17.40 -5.55 0.15
N GLU A 78 17.58 -5.91 -1.12
CA GLU A 78 18.84 -6.53 -1.57
C GLU A 78 20.04 -5.59 -1.43
N GLN A 79 19.88 -4.31 -1.77
CA GLN A 79 20.93 -3.31 -1.56
C GLN A 79 21.31 -3.21 -0.08
N ALA A 80 20.32 -3.26 0.83
CA ALA A 80 20.57 -3.22 2.26
C ALA A 80 21.27 -4.49 2.79
N ILE A 81 20.89 -5.66 2.28
CA ILE A 81 21.52 -6.93 2.63
C ILE A 81 22.98 -6.96 2.16
N GLN A 82 23.24 -6.52 0.93
CA GLN A 82 24.59 -6.51 0.34
C GLN A 82 25.52 -5.48 0.99
N SER A 83 25.01 -4.28 1.28
CA SER A 83 25.83 -3.21 1.86
C SER A 83 25.92 -3.26 3.39
N GLY A 84 24.98 -3.94 4.05
CA GLY A 84 24.80 -3.89 5.50
C GLY A 84 24.25 -2.54 6.01
N LEU A 85 23.82 -1.65 5.10
CA LEU A 85 23.18 -0.38 5.41
C LEU A 85 21.70 -0.42 5.04
N TYR A 86 20.84 -0.22 6.04
CA TYR A 86 19.40 -0.26 5.86
C TYR A 86 18.83 1.15 5.93
N VAL A 87 18.03 1.51 4.93
CA VAL A 87 17.30 2.77 4.90
C VAL A 87 15.80 2.47 4.95
N GLY A 88 15.17 2.86 6.04
CA GLY A 88 13.77 2.58 6.33
C GLY A 88 12.96 3.85 6.57
N TYR A 89 11.71 3.85 6.13
CA TYR A 89 10.74 4.89 6.46
C TYR A 89 9.68 4.30 7.39
N ARG A 90 9.58 4.81 8.62
CA ARG A 90 8.63 4.33 9.63
C ARG A 90 8.30 5.38 10.67
N CYS A 91 7.21 5.15 11.39
CA CYS A 91 6.97 5.86 12.65
C CYS A 91 7.99 5.37 13.70
N PRO A 92 8.60 6.26 14.52
CA PRO A 92 9.61 5.90 15.51
C PRO A 92 9.18 4.81 16.51
N GLU A 93 7.88 4.71 16.79
CA GLU A 93 7.28 3.72 17.68
C GLU A 93 7.18 2.31 17.08
N PHE A 94 7.34 2.16 15.76
CA PHE A 94 7.20 0.87 15.09
C PHE A 94 8.52 0.08 15.03
N THR A 95 8.39 -1.24 15.08
CA THR A 95 9.50 -2.19 14.93
C THR A 95 9.59 -2.77 13.51
N TRP A 96 8.90 -2.15 12.55
CA TRP A 96 8.90 -2.51 11.13
C TRP A 96 8.95 -1.25 10.27
N ASP A 97 9.48 -1.39 9.06
CA ASP A 97 9.51 -0.31 8.08
C ASP A 97 8.21 -0.27 7.28
N CYS A 98 7.61 0.92 7.14
CA CYS A 98 6.46 1.12 6.27
C CYS A 98 6.88 1.04 4.79
N ILE A 99 8.04 1.62 4.46
CA ILE A 99 8.63 1.58 3.13
C ILE A 99 10.15 1.39 3.27
N ARG A 100 10.70 0.49 2.45
CA ARG A 100 12.14 0.30 2.30
C ARG A 100 12.66 1.24 1.22
N VAL A 101 13.67 2.03 1.56
CA VAL A 101 14.13 3.12 0.71
C VAL A 101 15.44 2.75 0.02
N ASN A 102 15.44 2.81 -1.31
CA ASN A 102 16.64 2.75 -2.16
C ASN A 102 17.07 4.14 -2.70
N ASP A 103 18.19 4.14 -3.41
CA ASP A 103 18.85 5.29 -4.04
C ASP A 103 17.95 6.11 -5.00
N ASN A 104 16.92 5.50 -5.57
CA ASN A 104 16.00 6.10 -6.55
C ASN A 104 14.78 6.76 -5.91
N HIS A 105 14.66 6.75 -4.58
CA HIS A 105 13.55 7.42 -3.91
C HIS A 105 13.84 8.89 -3.63
N LYS A 106 12.80 9.71 -3.76
CA LYS A 106 12.89 11.15 -3.56
C LYS A 106 12.97 11.52 -2.09
N CYS A 107 13.84 12.49 -1.83
CA CYS A 107 13.83 13.31 -0.63
C CYS A 107 12.73 14.38 -0.74
N PHE A 108 12.32 14.94 0.40
CA PHE A 108 11.44 16.10 0.50
C PHE A 108 11.91 17.29 -0.35
N CYS A 109 13.22 17.43 -0.60
CA CYS A 109 13.74 18.48 -1.48
C CYS A 109 13.46 18.24 -2.97
N GLY A 110 12.94 17.06 -3.35
CA GLY A 110 12.63 16.65 -4.72
C GLY A 110 13.72 15.82 -5.41
N HIS A 111 14.94 15.78 -4.88
CA HIS A 111 16.08 15.04 -5.43
C HIS A 111 16.15 13.60 -4.90
N LEU A 112 16.92 12.73 -5.55
CA LEU A 112 17.02 11.31 -5.20
C LEU A 112 17.95 11.11 -4.00
N LEU A 113 17.86 9.96 -3.32
CA LEU A 113 18.80 9.61 -2.25
C LEU A 113 20.26 9.60 -2.74
N ASN A 114 20.49 9.15 -3.99
CA ASN A 114 21.83 9.18 -4.59
C ASN A 114 22.40 10.60 -4.81
N ASP A 115 21.55 11.64 -4.78
CA ASP A 115 21.96 13.05 -4.88
C ASP A 115 22.35 13.65 -3.52
N HIS A 116 22.29 12.85 -2.45
CA HIS A 116 22.70 13.23 -1.09
C HIS A 116 24.05 12.62 -0.70
N GLU A 117 24.69 13.23 0.30
CA GLU A 117 25.92 12.68 0.89
C GLU A 117 25.68 11.24 1.35
N LYS A 118 26.64 10.35 1.08
CA LYS A 118 26.54 8.94 1.46
C LYS A 118 26.64 8.79 2.96
N PHE A 119 25.81 7.90 3.51
CA PHE A 119 25.88 7.55 4.93
C PHE A 119 27.14 6.73 5.23
N ASP A 120 27.92 7.17 6.22
CA ASP A 120 29.18 6.56 6.64
C ASP A 120 29.06 5.73 7.93
N GLY A 121 27.84 5.51 8.44
CA GLY A 121 27.60 4.84 9.72
C GLY A 121 27.62 5.76 10.94
N LYS A 122 27.89 7.06 10.77
CA LYS A 122 28.02 8.02 11.89
C LYS A 122 27.21 9.30 11.67
N LYS A 123 27.20 9.82 10.44
CA LYS A 123 26.53 11.08 10.10
C LYS A 123 25.13 10.84 9.56
N TYR A 124 24.12 11.27 10.31
CA TYR A 124 22.71 11.16 9.92
C TYR A 124 22.21 12.38 9.12
N MET A 125 22.97 13.48 9.17
CA MET A 125 22.71 14.68 8.37
C MET A 125 23.36 14.50 7.00
N LEU A 126 22.58 14.00 6.05
CA LEU A 126 23.01 13.77 4.67
C LEU A 126 22.57 14.96 3.79
N PRO A 127 23.39 16.02 3.62
CA PRO A 127 23.03 17.15 2.79
C PRO A 127 22.89 16.75 1.32
N CYS A 128 22.04 17.48 0.59
CA CYS A 128 21.88 17.31 -0.85
C CYS A 128 23.00 18.05 -1.59
N HIS A 129 23.55 17.45 -2.64
CA HIS A 129 24.56 18.09 -3.48
C HIS A 129 23.97 19.12 -4.46
N GLN A 130 22.66 19.07 -4.71
CA GLN A 130 21.98 19.90 -5.71
C GLN A 130 21.22 21.09 -5.13
N CYS A 131 21.00 21.13 -3.81
CA CYS A 131 20.24 22.21 -3.16
C CYS A 131 20.63 22.40 -1.69
N LYS A 132 20.04 23.41 -1.03
CA LYS A 132 20.30 23.74 0.38
C LYS A 132 19.76 22.74 1.42
N CYS A 133 19.24 21.59 0.99
CA CYS A 133 18.70 20.57 1.88
C CYS A 133 19.80 19.98 2.75
N LYS A 134 19.58 19.90 4.07
CA LYS A 134 20.61 19.50 5.04
C LYS A 134 20.57 18.03 5.44
N ARG A 135 19.46 17.35 5.20
CA ARG A 135 19.26 15.94 5.51
C ARG A 135 18.40 15.28 4.45
N TYR A 136 18.56 13.97 4.27
CA TYR A 136 17.60 13.19 3.51
C TYR A 136 16.32 13.00 4.35
N SER A 137 15.16 13.15 3.73
CA SER A 137 13.87 12.89 4.35
C SER A 137 12.96 12.34 3.28
N PHE A 138 12.74 11.02 3.30
CA PHE A 138 11.94 10.32 2.31
C PHE A 138 10.57 10.99 2.16
N ILE A 139 10.17 11.27 0.92
CA ILE A 139 8.82 11.71 0.59
C ILE A 139 8.21 10.70 -0.41
N PRO A 140 7.01 10.19 -0.14
CA PRO A 140 6.30 9.38 -1.11
C PRO A 140 6.18 10.10 -2.45
N SER A 141 6.48 9.36 -3.52
CA SER A 141 6.54 9.91 -4.88
C SER A 141 5.75 9.09 -5.88
N ARG A 142 5.18 7.97 -5.42
CA ARG A 142 4.23 7.17 -6.16
C ARG A 142 2.86 7.25 -5.46
N PRO A 143 1.74 7.31 -6.19
CA PRO A 143 0.41 7.28 -5.58
C PRO A 143 0.19 6.05 -4.69
N GLU A 144 0.79 4.92 -5.04
CA GLU A 144 0.64 3.66 -4.32
C GLU A 144 1.25 3.71 -2.91
N ASP A 145 2.31 4.50 -2.70
CA ASP A 145 2.97 4.69 -1.40
C ASP A 145 2.02 5.32 -0.35
N VAL A 146 0.97 6.02 -0.82
CA VAL A 146 0.01 6.78 -0.01
C VAL A 146 -1.43 6.33 -0.22
N GLY A 147 -1.63 5.14 -0.80
CA GLY A 147 -2.93 4.53 -0.97
C GLY A 147 -3.78 5.14 -2.08
N GLU A 148 -3.26 6.09 -2.86
CA GLU A 148 -3.97 6.77 -3.94
C GLU A 148 -3.81 6.06 -5.30
N PHE A 149 -3.76 4.72 -5.30
CA PHE A 149 -3.53 3.88 -6.47
C PHE A 149 -4.54 4.11 -7.62
N TRP A 150 -5.71 4.69 -7.33
CA TRP A 150 -6.71 5.04 -8.34
C TRP A 150 -6.25 6.15 -9.29
N PHE A 151 -5.27 6.98 -8.93
CA PHE A 151 -4.74 8.00 -9.83
C PHE A 151 -4.09 7.39 -11.06
N ALA A 152 -3.35 6.29 -10.89
CA ALA A 152 -2.69 5.58 -11.99
C ALA A 152 -3.67 4.99 -13.02
N ARG A 153 -4.97 4.94 -12.71
CA ARG A 153 -6.02 4.44 -13.62
C ARG A 153 -6.60 5.54 -14.52
N ARG A 154 -6.27 6.81 -14.27
CA ARG A 154 -6.74 7.93 -15.10
C ARG A 154 -5.91 7.98 -16.38
N ARG A 155 -6.58 8.19 -17.52
CA ARG A 155 -5.97 8.16 -18.86
C ARG A 155 -4.82 9.16 -19.01
N ASP A 156 -4.99 10.36 -18.44
CA ASP A 156 -4.03 11.47 -18.59
C ASP A 156 -3.13 11.65 -17.36
N PHE A 157 -2.98 10.61 -16.53
CA PHE A 157 -2.14 10.67 -15.35
C PHE A 157 -0.69 10.33 -15.66
N ASP A 158 0.19 11.32 -15.45
CA ASP A 158 1.63 11.14 -15.52
C ASP A 158 2.22 10.98 -14.11
N VAL A 159 2.68 9.77 -13.80
CA VAL A 159 3.34 9.41 -12.54
C VAL A 159 4.56 10.29 -12.27
N SER A 160 5.30 10.72 -13.31
CA SER A 160 6.52 11.51 -13.15
C SER A 160 6.26 12.90 -12.55
N THR A 161 5.07 13.44 -12.81
CA THR A 161 4.60 14.74 -12.32
C THR A 161 3.90 14.65 -10.96
N TYR A 162 3.62 13.44 -10.47
CA TYR A 162 2.92 13.26 -9.19
C TYR A 162 3.74 13.83 -8.03
N ARG A 163 3.07 14.62 -7.20
CA ARG A 163 3.62 15.18 -5.97
C ARG A 163 2.57 15.09 -4.89
N VAL A 164 2.96 14.53 -3.75
CA VAL A 164 2.10 14.54 -2.57
C VAL A 164 1.86 15.96 -2.06
N LYS A 165 0.68 16.17 -1.49
CA LYS A 165 0.20 17.49 -1.07
C LYS A 165 0.25 17.67 0.45
N CYS A 166 0.46 18.91 0.84
CA CYS A 166 0.26 19.40 2.20
C CYS A 166 -1.23 19.73 2.42
N LYS A 167 -1.67 19.83 3.67
CA LYS A 167 -3.01 20.33 4.05
C LYS A 167 -3.30 21.73 3.50
N CYS A 168 -2.27 22.54 3.22
CA CYS A 168 -2.39 23.82 2.52
C CYS A 168 -2.68 23.68 1.01
N LYS A 169 -2.83 22.44 0.51
CA LYS A 169 -3.11 22.02 -0.88
C LYS A 169 -1.98 22.21 -1.89
N HIS A 170 -0.87 22.82 -1.48
CA HIS A 170 0.36 22.88 -2.28
C HIS A 170 1.18 21.59 -2.15
N ALA A 171 1.91 21.26 -3.22
CA ALA A 171 2.81 20.12 -3.26
C ALA A 171 4.02 20.28 -2.30
N HIS A 172 4.66 19.17 -1.95
CA HIS A 172 5.83 19.21 -1.06
C HIS A 172 6.99 20.04 -1.64
N ASP A 173 7.20 20.02 -2.96
CA ASP A 173 8.26 20.79 -3.65
C ASP A 173 8.04 22.31 -3.62
N LYS A 174 6.85 22.77 -3.23
CA LYS A 174 6.53 24.17 -2.93
C LYS A 174 6.90 24.59 -1.51
N HIS A 175 7.37 23.67 -0.68
CA HIS A 175 7.84 23.95 0.67
C HIS A 175 9.36 24.08 0.70
N ASP A 176 9.87 24.84 1.68
CA ASP A 176 11.31 24.90 1.91
C ASP A 176 11.83 23.57 2.45
N PRO A 177 12.89 22.96 1.88
CA PRO A 177 13.38 21.67 2.36
C PRO A 177 14.08 21.73 3.71
N VAL A 178 14.38 22.92 4.24
CA VAL A 178 15.01 23.10 5.56
C VAL A 178 13.96 23.55 6.57
N MET A 179 13.18 24.58 6.21
CA MET A 179 12.21 25.20 7.14
C MET A 179 10.81 24.58 7.06
N MET A 180 10.53 23.76 6.04
CA MET A 180 9.25 23.09 5.78
C MET A 180 8.04 24.03 5.61
N ASN A 181 8.25 25.35 5.53
CA ASN A 181 7.20 26.32 5.28
C ASN A 181 6.88 26.42 3.79
N CYS A 182 5.63 26.71 3.46
CA CYS A 182 5.20 26.89 2.08
C CYS A 182 5.74 28.22 1.54
N LYS A 183 6.24 28.20 0.29
CA LYS A 183 6.76 29.39 -0.41
C LYS A 183 5.75 30.03 -1.36
N GLU A 184 4.58 29.43 -1.52
CA GLU A 184 3.55 29.98 -2.39
C GLU A 184 3.01 31.29 -1.85
N LYS A 185 2.73 32.22 -2.77
CA LYS A 185 2.27 33.58 -2.42
C LYS A 185 0.97 33.49 -1.61
N ALA A 186 0.87 34.30 -0.56
CA ALA A 186 -0.27 34.35 0.35
C ALA A 186 -0.56 33.04 1.14
N CYS A 187 0.32 32.04 1.11
CA CYS A 187 0.19 30.86 1.95
C CYS A 187 0.88 31.05 3.30
N GLY A 188 0.12 31.01 4.40
CA GLY A 188 0.64 31.13 5.78
C GLY A 188 1.18 29.82 6.38
N CYS A 189 1.32 28.76 5.58
CA CYS A 189 1.67 27.43 6.06
C CYS A 189 3.14 27.37 6.53
N ARG A 190 3.35 27.17 7.83
CA ARG A 190 4.69 27.21 8.46
C ARG A 190 5.40 25.86 8.52
N MET A 191 4.68 24.77 8.27
CA MET A 191 5.20 23.40 8.34
C MET A 191 4.46 22.53 7.34
N PHE A 192 5.14 21.56 6.75
CA PHE A 192 4.51 20.56 5.92
C PHE A 192 3.71 19.59 6.78
N ASN A 193 2.40 19.53 6.56
CA ASN A 193 1.51 18.54 7.17
C ASN A 193 0.83 17.79 6.04
N SER A 194 0.98 16.48 5.99
CA SER A 194 0.45 15.67 4.88
C SER A 194 -1.08 15.75 4.76
N ASP A 195 -1.57 15.90 3.52
CA ASP A 195 -2.99 15.75 3.17
C ASP A 195 -3.35 14.29 2.80
N PHE A 196 -2.41 13.38 3.05
CA PHE A 196 -2.47 11.96 2.74
C PHE A 196 -2.07 11.15 3.97
N LEU A 197 -2.31 9.85 3.91
CA LEU A 197 -1.89 8.87 4.92
C LEU A 197 -0.94 7.86 4.29
N CYS A 198 -0.01 7.32 5.07
CA CYS A 198 0.85 6.24 4.63
C CYS A 198 0.02 4.98 4.35
N ALA A 199 0.19 4.36 3.18
CA ALA A 199 -0.56 3.17 2.80
C ALA A 199 -0.33 1.96 3.72
N ALA A 200 0.81 1.93 4.42
CA ALA A 200 1.20 0.80 5.25
C ALA A 200 0.67 0.87 6.70
N CYS A 201 0.41 2.08 7.22
CA CYS A 201 0.10 2.26 8.64
C CYS A 201 -0.95 3.31 8.98
N ASP A 202 -1.53 3.96 7.96
CA ASP A 202 -2.57 4.99 8.09
C ASP A 202 -2.17 6.21 8.96
N GLN A 203 -0.87 6.43 9.19
CA GLN A 203 -0.36 7.62 9.86
C GLN A 203 0.01 8.71 8.85
N HIS A 204 -0.02 9.96 9.33
CA HIS A 204 0.46 11.11 8.57
C HIS A 204 1.98 11.09 8.37
N TRP A 205 2.46 11.69 7.27
CA TRP A 205 3.89 11.75 6.91
C TRP A 205 4.75 12.36 8.02
N GLU A 206 4.27 13.42 8.67
CA GLU A 206 4.99 14.13 9.73
C GLU A 206 5.23 13.30 11.00
N LYS A 207 4.57 12.13 11.14
CA LYS A 207 4.84 11.17 12.21
C LYS A 207 5.94 10.18 11.88
N HIS A 208 6.41 10.16 10.64
CA HIS A 208 7.44 9.24 10.19
C HIS A 208 8.80 9.90 10.12
N GLU A 209 9.83 9.07 10.24
CA GLU A 209 11.21 9.45 10.01
C GLU A 209 11.88 8.51 9.02
N THR A 210 12.93 9.00 8.37
CA THR A 210 13.83 8.14 7.60
C THR A 210 15.00 7.74 8.47
N PHE A 211 15.11 6.44 8.72
CA PHE A 211 16.15 5.83 9.51
C PHE A 211 17.27 5.31 8.60
N PHE A 212 18.51 5.67 8.93
CA PHE A 212 19.70 5.08 8.36
C PHE A 212 20.32 4.20 9.44
N GLU A 213 20.29 2.88 9.26
CA GLU A 213 20.71 1.94 10.30
C GLU A 213 21.69 0.92 9.74
N THR A 214 22.78 0.71 10.46
CA THR A 214 23.70 -0.40 10.18
C THR A 214 23.08 -1.73 10.57
N LEU A 215 23.59 -2.83 10.01
CA LEU A 215 23.22 -4.19 10.41
C LEU A 215 23.31 -4.40 11.93
N LYS A 216 24.35 -3.82 12.57
CA LYS A 216 24.57 -3.94 14.01
C LYS A 216 23.45 -3.25 14.79
N GLU A 217 23.11 -2.01 14.42
CA GLU A 217 22.05 -1.24 15.07
C GLU A 217 20.68 -1.92 14.92
N ARG A 218 20.37 -2.50 13.76
CA ARG A 218 19.11 -3.24 13.58
C ARG A 218 19.04 -4.48 14.47
N LYS A 219 20.14 -5.23 14.60
CA LYS A 219 20.22 -6.39 15.50
C LYS A 219 20.00 -5.98 16.95
N GLU A 220 20.66 -4.92 17.40
CA GLU A 220 20.53 -4.40 18.76
C GLU A 220 19.09 -3.94 19.06
N LYS A 221 18.45 -3.28 18.09
CA LYS A 221 17.05 -2.83 18.18
C LYS A 221 16.02 -3.93 17.90
N LYS A 222 16.46 -5.17 17.62
CA LYS A 222 15.61 -6.32 17.25
C LYS A 222 14.67 -6.03 16.07
N LEU A 223 15.16 -5.25 15.10
CA LEU A 223 14.46 -4.94 13.86
C LEU A 223 14.76 -6.02 12.81
N PRO A 224 13.91 -6.18 11.79
CA PRO A 224 14.21 -7.08 10.67
C PRO A 224 15.52 -6.71 9.96
N TYR A 225 16.32 -7.72 9.61
CA TYR A 225 17.58 -7.61 8.88
C TYR A 225 17.81 -8.87 8.05
N GLY A 226 18.73 -8.83 7.07
CA GLY A 226 19.01 -9.98 6.21
C GLY A 226 17.77 -10.38 5.41
N GLU A 227 17.54 -11.69 5.27
CA GLU A 227 16.36 -12.25 4.60
C GLU A 227 15.04 -11.76 5.22
N ASN A 228 14.99 -11.58 6.55
CA ASN A 228 13.81 -11.07 7.24
C ASN A 228 13.48 -9.62 6.87
N TYR A 229 14.42 -8.90 6.25
CA TYR A 229 14.17 -7.57 5.73
C TYR A 229 13.44 -7.59 4.38
N ARG A 230 13.37 -8.70 3.66
CA ARG A 230 12.73 -8.76 2.33
C ARG A 230 11.21 -8.55 2.42
N PRO A 231 10.58 -7.92 1.41
CA PRO A 231 9.13 -7.89 1.31
C PRO A 231 8.53 -9.31 1.32
N PHE A 232 7.42 -9.48 2.02
CA PHE A 232 6.66 -10.74 2.10
C PHE A 232 7.41 -11.94 2.70
N ASN A 233 8.43 -11.73 3.52
CA ASN A 233 9.15 -12.84 4.16
C ASN A 233 8.21 -13.76 4.98
N GLU A 234 7.13 -13.22 5.52
CA GLU A 234 6.09 -13.92 6.28
C GLU A 234 5.05 -14.62 5.38
N MET A 235 4.99 -14.28 4.08
CA MET A 235 4.00 -14.75 3.11
C MET A 235 4.69 -15.36 1.89
N GLN A 236 5.10 -16.62 2.02
CA GLN A 236 5.92 -17.32 1.01
C GLN A 236 5.32 -17.30 -0.41
N GLU A 237 3.99 -17.44 -0.54
CA GLU A 237 3.32 -17.38 -1.85
C GLU A 237 3.45 -16.01 -2.55
N LEU A 238 3.55 -14.91 -1.79
CA LEU A 238 3.79 -13.56 -2.31
C LEU A 238 5.28 -13.29 -2.49
N LYS A 239 6.13 -13.83 -1.61
CA LYS A 239 7.59 -13.78 -1.76
C LYS A 239 8.01 -14.37 -3.11
N GLN A 240 7.45 -15.51 -3.48
CA GLN A 240 7.66 -16.16 -4.77
C GLN A 240 7.11 -15.34 -5.96
N VAL A 241 6.36 -14.26 -5.77
CA VAL A 241 6.03 -13.37 -6.89
C VAL A 241 7.20 -12.43 -7.20
N LEU A 242 8.02 -12.11 -6.20
CA LEU A 242 9.14 -11.17 -6.31
C LEU A 242 10.49 -11.84 -6.49
N TYR A 243 10.68 -13.04 -5.94
CA TYR A 243 11.96 -13.74 -5.87
C TYR A 243 11.88 -15.13 -6.52
N ASP A 244 12.96 -15.57 -7.17
CA ASP A 244 13.11 -16.93 -7.67
C ASP A 244 13.51 -17.93 -6.55
N GLU A 245 13.83 -19.18 -6.92
CA GLU A 245 14.23 -20.23 -5.98
C GLU A 245 15.61 -20.00 -5.36
N GLU A 246 16.46 -19.20 -6.02
CA GLU A 246 17.78 -18.77 -5.55
C GLU A 246 17.70 -17.40 -4.83
N ASP A 247 16.49 -16.97 -4.49
CA ASP A 247 16.20 -15.72 -3.79
C ASP A 247 16.69 -14.46 -4.55
N GLN A 248 16.82 -14.54 -5.88
CA GLN A 248 17.11 -13.40 -6.76
C GLN A 248 15.82 -12.69 -7.16
N ILE A 249 15.88 -11.36 -7.30
CA ILE A 249 14.73 -10.56 -7.73
C ILE A 249 14.35 -10.93 -9.17
N LEU A 250 13.09 -11.28 -9.38
CA LEU A 250 12.54 -11.53 -10.70
C LEU A 250 12.34 -10.23 -11.49
N PRO A 251 12.61 -10.23 -12.81
CA PRO A 251 12.25 -9.11 -13.68
C PRO A 251 10.75 -8.76 -13.59
N ILE A 252 10.42 -7.48 -13.73
CA ILE A 252 9.03 -7.00 -13.67
C ILE A 252 8.15 -7.68 -14.74
N ASP A 253 8.75 -8.03 -15.87
CA ASP A 253 8.14 -8.65 -17.05
C ASP A 253 8.30 -10.18 -17.14
N ALA A 254 8.86 -10.83 -16.11
CA ALA A 254 8.96 -12.29 -16.08
C ALA A 254 7.59 -12.98 -16.27
N PRO A 255 7.53 -14.17 -16.88
CA PRO A 255 6.28 -14.88 -17.11
C PRO A 255 5.59 -15.27 -15.78
N ASN A 256 4.28 -15.47 -15.83
CA ASN A 256 3.53 -15.92 -14.65
C ASN A 256 3.81 -17.41 -14.39
N ARG A 257 4.09 -17.80 -13.14
CA ARG A 257 4.35 -19.23 -12.80
C ARG A 257 3.17 -20.14 -13.14
N GLN A 258 1.94 -19.64 -13.06
CA GLN A 258 0.75 -20.41 -13.46
C GLN A 258 0.67 -20.65 -14.98
N GLN A 259 1.25 -19.78 -15.81
CA GLN A 259 1.31 -20.00 -17.25
C GLN A 259 2.34 -21.07 -17.62
N GLU A 260 3.44 -21.19 -16.87
CA GLU A 260 4.43 -22.26 -17.06
C GLU A 260 3.85 -23.65 -16.77
N SER A 261 3.10 -23.81 -15.66
CA SER A 261 2.43 -25.09 -15.37
C SER A 261 1.38 -25.49 -16.42
N ARG A 262 0.69 -24.51 -17.03
CA ARG A 262 -0.23 -24.75 -18.16
C ARG A 262 0.50 -25.07 -19.47
N ALA A 263 1.65 -24.45 -19.73
CA ALA A 263 2.45 -24.69 -20.93
C ALA A 263 3.13 -26.07 -20.93
N ILE A 264 3.60 -26.54 -19.77
CA ILE A 264 4.21 -27.86 -19.62
C ILE A 264 3.17 -28.98 -19.83
N GLY A 265 1.91 -28.74 -19.45
CA GLY A 265 0.77 -29.66 -19.65
C GLY A 265 0.33 -29.89 -21.11
N TYR A 266 0.88 -29.14 -22.08
CA TYR A 266 0.57 -29.27 -23.51
C TYR A 266 1.68 -29.91 -24.35
N SER A 267 2.67 -30.57 -23.71
CA SER A 267 3.68 -31.34 -24.44
C SER A 267 3.23 -32.79 -24.72
N LYS A 268 2.63 -32.97 -25.92
CA LYS A 268 2.50 -34.21 -26.73
C LYS A 268 2.08 -35.50 -26.01
N SER A 269 0.77 -35.76 -25.98
CA SER A 269 0.27 -37.14 -26.04
C SER A 269 0.31 -37.67 -27.49
N PRO A 270 0.75 -38.91 -27.76
CA PRO A 270 0.76 -39.46 -29.12
C PRO A 270 -0.68 -39.63 -29.61
N VAL A 271 -0.97 -39.13 -30.80
CA VAL A 271 -2.26 -39.30 -31.48
C VAL A 271 -2.51 -40.80 -31.71
N LYS A 272 -3.41 -41.40 -30.93
CA LYS A 272 -3.94 -42.74 -31.23
C LYS A 272 -4.86 -42.61 -32.44
N GLN A 273 -4.45 -43.19 -33.56
CA GLN A 273 -5.32 -43.40 -34.72
C GLN A 273 -6.47 -44.34 -34.33
N SER A 274 -7.70 -43.89 -34.50
CA SER A 274 -8.91 -44.68 -34.32
C SER A 274 -9.23 -45.49 -35.58
N PRO A 275 -9.70 -46.75 -35.45
CA PRO A 275 -10.01 -47.59 -36.61
C PRO A 275 -11.34 -47.17 -37.27
N ARG A 276 -11.37 -47.17 -38.61
CA ARG A 276 -12.56 -46.88 -39.42
C ARG A 276 -13.64 -47.96 -39.24
N PRO A 277 -14.94 -47.58 -39.17
CA PRO A 277 -16.02 -48.55 -39.13
C PRO A 277 -16.27 -49.19 -40.52
N PRO A 278 -16.78 -50.44 -40.57
CA PRO A 278 -17.00 -51.13 -41.83
C PRO A 278 -18.27 -50.60 -42.53
N MET A 279 -18.16 -50.38 -43.83
CA MET A 279 -19.29 -50.06 -44.71
C MET A 279 -20.26 -51.24 -44.76
N ARG A 280 -21.55 -50.97 -44.49
CA ARG A 280 -22.64 -51.93 -44.72
C ARG A 280 -22.91 -52.03 -46.23
N ARG A 281 -23.10 -53.26 -46.69
CA ARG A 281 -23.52 -53.62 -48.06
C ARG A 281 -24.94 -53.17 -48.34
#